data_AF-A0A7J8VP35-F1
#
_entry.id   AF-A0A7J8VP35-F1
#
_cell.length_a   1.000
_cell.length_b   1.000
_cell.length_c   1.000
_cell.angle_alpha   90.00
_cell.angle_beta   90.00
_cell.angle_gamma   90.00
#
_symmetry.space_group_name_H-M   'P 1'
#
loop_
_entity.id
_entity.type
_entity.pdbx_description
1 polymer ?
#
loop_
_entity_poly.entity_id
_entity_poly.type
_entity_poly.pdbx_seq_one_letter_code
_entity_poly.pdbx_strand_id
1 'polypeptide(L)' 'MHTALVVGWAGSMALYELAVFYPSDPVLDPMWRQGGTITNPDIWSYEGVAGAHIVFSGLCFLAAIQSWKHDF' A
#
# COMPACT_ATOMS: atom_id res chain seq x y z
N MET A 1 12.06 10.61 7.49
CA MET A 1 11.67 10.94 6.09
C MET A 1 11.76 9.75 5.13
N HIS A 2 12.89 9.02 5.04
CA HIS A 2 13.02 7.84 4.15
C HIS A 2 11.92 6.78 4.37
N THR A 3 11.60 6.48 5.63
CA THR A 3 10.56 5.51 6.02
C THR A 3 9.17 5.90 5.53
N ALA A 4 8.79 7.18 5.62
CA ALA A 4 7.52 7.68 5.12
C ALA A 4 7.38 7.52 3.60
N LEU A 5 8.47 7.74 2.85
CA LEU A 5 8.48 7.58 1.39
C LEU A 5 8.39 6.11 0.97
N VAL A 6 9.15 5.22 1.62
CA VAL A 6 9.14 3.78 1.31
C VAL A 6 7.76 3.18 1.58
N VAL A 7 7.16 3.50 2.72
CA VAL A 7 5.84 2.94 3.08
C VAL A 7 4.71 3.56 2.26
N GLY A 8 4.84 4.83 1.85
CA GLY A 8 3.92 5.46 0.90
C GLY A 8 3.98 4.81 -0.48
N TRP A 9 5.19 4.56 -1.00
CA TRP A 9 5.38 3.85 -2.28
C TRP A 9 4.78 2.44 -2.26
N ALA A 10 5.03 1.68 -1.19
CA ALA A 10 4.47 0.34 -1.04
C ALA A 10 2.93 0.35 -1.01
N GLY A 11 2.31 1.30 -0.30
CA GLY A 11 0.86 1.46 -0.27
C GLY A 11 0.26 1.87 -1.62
N SER A 12 0.90 2.80 -2.33
CA SER A 12 0.45 3.23 -3.67
C SER A 12 0.58 2.12 -4.72
N MET A 13 1.64 1.31 -4.66
CA MET A 13 1.81 0.17 -5.57
C MET A 13 0.72 -0.87 -5.34
N ALA A 14 0.39 -1.17 -4.08
CA ALA A 14 -0.67 -2.10 -3.74
C ALA A 14 -2.07 -1.62 -4.20
N LEU A 15 -2.37 -0.32 -4.09
CA LEU A 15 -3.62 0.24 -4.62
C LEU A 15 -3.66 0.23 -6.15
N TYR A 16 -2.52 0.50 -6.79
CA TYR A 16 -2.42 0.48 -8.25
C TYR A 16 -2.67 -0.92 -8.80
N GLU A 17 -1.99 -1.94 -8.27
CA GLU A 17 -2.17 -3.34 -8.66
C GLU A 17 -3.62 -3.80 -8.43
N LEU A 18 -4.23 -3.40 -7.31
CA LEU A 18 -5.64 -3.70 -7.05
C LEU A 18 -6.59 -3.06 -8.07
N ALA A 19 -6.31 -1.83 -8.51
CA ALA A 19 -7.16 -1.12 -9.45
C ALA A 19 -7.12 -1.68 -10.88
N VAL A 20 -6.03 -2.37 -11.25
CA VAL A 20 -5.85 -2.98 -12.59
C VAL A 20 -6.09 -4.49 -12.62
N PHE A 21 -6.21 -5.13 -11.46
CA PHE A 21 -6.37 -6.58 -11.35
C PHE A 21 -7.73 -7.09 -11.86
N TYR A 22 -7.71 -8.18 -12.64
CA TYR A 22 -8.91 -8.80 -13.21
C TYR A 22 -9.06 -10.27 -12.79
N PRO A 23 -9.87 -10.57 -11.75
CA PRO A 23 -9.91 -11.90 -11.13
C PRO A 23 -10.76 -12.96 -11.84
N SER A 24 -11.36 -12.69 -13.01
CA SER A 24 -12.39 -13.59 -13.57
C SER A 24 -11.88 -14.93 -14.10
N ASP A 25 -10.62 -15.01 -14.55
CA ASP A 25 -10.09 -16.19 -15.26
C ASP A 25 -8.79 -16.74 -14.62
N PRO A 26 -8.84 -17.26 -13.39
CA PRO A 26 -7.65 -17.63 -12.62
C PRO A 26 -6.84 -18.82 -13.21
N VAL A 27 -7.44 -19.59 -14.12
CA VAL A 27 -6.79 -20.73 -14.79
C VAL A 27 -5.99 -20.28 -16.02
N LEU A 28 -6.53 -19.33 -16.79
CA LEU A 28 -5.94 -18.89 -18.06
C LEU A 28 -5.13 -17.60 -17.93
N ASP A 29 -5.50 -16.73 -16.99
CA ASP A 29 -4.80 -15.49 -16.70
C ASP A 29 -4.54 -15.34 -15.18
N PRO A 30 -3.62 -16.15 -14.63
CA PRO A 30 -3.31 -16.16 -13.21
C PRO A 30 -2.59 -14.89 -12.74
N MET A 31 -2.59 -14.63 -11.43
CA MET A 31 -1.99 -13.44 -10.79
C MET A 31 -0.58 -13.07 -11.26
N TRP A 32 0.30 -14.04 -11.53
CA TRP A 32 1.67 -13.76 -12.00
C TRP A 32 1.76 -13.29 -13.45
N ARG A 33 0.69 -13.44 -14.25
CA ARG A 33 0.55 -12.83 -15.58
C ARG A 33 0.00 -11.41 -15.53
N GLN A 34 -0.83 -11.11 -14.52
CA GLN A 34 -1.47 -9.81 -14.35
C GLN A 34 -0.77 -8.88 -13.33
N GLY A 35 0.11 -9.41 -12.47
CA GLY A 35 0.67 -8.68 -11.33
C GLY A 35 -0.33 -8.49 -10.18
N GLY A 36 -1.31 -9.38 -10.04
CA GLY A 36 -2.45 -9.23 -9.12
C GLY A 36 -2.41 -10.08 -7.87
N THR A 37 -3.42 -9.95 -7.01
CA THR A 37 -3.35 -10.33 -5.59
C THR A 37 -4.71 -10.88 -5.07
N ILE A 38 -4.73 -11.80 -4.10
CA ILE A 38 -5.96 -12.52 -3.67
C ILE A 38 -6.91 -11.59 -2.89
N THR A 39 -8.16 -11.46 -3.35
CA THR A 39 -9.22 -10.66 -2.71
C THR A 39 -9.97 -11.46 -1.64
N ASN A 40 -9.57 -11.31 -0.37
CA ASN A 40 -10.35 -11.79 0.77
C ASN A 40 -10.92 -10.57 1.54
N PRO A 41 -12.24 -10.49 1.80
CA PRO A 41 -12.85 -9.39 2.53
C PRO A 41 -12.74 -9.59 4.04
N ASP A 42 -11.72 -8.99 4.65
CA ASP A 42 -11.52 -8.90 6.11
C ASP A 42 -10.78 -7.60 6.51
N ILE A 43 -10.56 -7.32 7.81
CA ILE A 43 -9.85 -6.10 8.26
C ILE A 43 -8.41 -6.03 7.71
N TRP A 44 -7.82 -7.19 7.43
CA TRP A 44 -6.48 -7.34 6.81
C TRP A 44 -6.54 -7.62 5.31
N SER A 45 -7.63 -7.23 4.63
CA SER A 45 -7.72 -7.23 3.16
C SER A 45 -6.57 -6.45 2.55
N TYR A 46 -6.29 -6.68 1.26
CA TYR A 46 -5.33 -5.86 0.52
C TYR A 46 -5.68 -4.37 0.53
N GLU A 47 -6.96 -4.02 0.43
CA GLU A 47 -7.41 -2.64 0.62
C GLU A 47 -7.07 -2.10 2.02
N GLY A 48 -7.23 -2.93 3.05
CA GLY A 48 -6.90 -2.60 4.43
C GLY A 48 -5.39 -2.42 4.64
N VAL A 49 -4.56 -3.32 4.09
CA VAL A 49 -3.10 -3.24 4.15
C VAL A 49 -2.60 -2.02 3.38
N ALA A 50 -3.12 -1.78 2.18
CA ALA A 50 -2.75 -0.63 1.36
C ALA A 50 -3.16 0.69 2.05
N GLY A 51 -4.38 0.75 2.59
CA GLY A 51 -4.85 1.88 3.39
C GLY A 51 -4.00 2.13 4.64
N ALA A 52 -3.61 1.08 5.37
CA ALA A 52 -2.74 1.18 6.53
C ALA A 52 -1.36 1.76 6.17
N HIS A 53 -0.80 1.37 5.02
CA HIS A 53 0.47 1.91 4.52
C HIS A 53 0.39 3.40 4.20
N ILE A 54 -0.73 3.86 3.61
CA ILE A 54 -0.96 5.29 3.33
C ILE A 54 -1.09 6.10 4.62
N VAL A 55 -1.90 5.62 5.58
CA VAL A 55 -2.09 6.30 6.87
C VAL A 55 -0.78 6.38 7.65
N PHE A 56 -0.04 5.27 7.71
CA PHE A 56 1.26 5.22 8.39
C PHE A 56 2.31 6.11 7.71
N SER A 57 2.32 6.19 6.38
CA SER A 57 3.16 7.13 5.62
C SER A 57 2.94 8.57 6.06
N GLY A 58 1.66 9.00 6.14
CA GLY A 58 1.30 10.34 6.60
C GLY A 58 1.72 10.60 8.05
N LEU A 59 1.54 9.62 8.94
CA LEU A 59 1.93 9.74 10.35
C LEU A 59 3.46 9.88 10.50
N CYS A 60 4.24 9.07 9.77
CA CYS A 60 5.70 9.17 9.75
C CYS A 60 6.20 10.49 9.15
N PHE A 61 5.46 11.06 8.19
CA PHE A 61 5.80 12.36 7.61
C PHE A 61 5.58 13.50 8.62
N LEU A 62 4.42 13.51 9.30
CA LEU A 62 4.13 14.47 10.36
C LEU A 62 5.13 14.38 11.52
N ALA A 63 5.45 13.14 11.95
CA ALA A 63 6.47 12.90 12.97
C ALA A 63 7.83 13.45 12.55
N ALA A 64 8.24 13.25 11.28
CA ALA A 64 9.51 13.79 10.79
C ALA A 64 9.55 15.33 10.81
N ILE A 65 8.44 16.01 10.54
CA ILE A 65 8.34 17.46 10.64
C ILE A 65 8.47 17.92 12.09
N GLN A 66 7.79 17.25 13.03
CA GLN A 66 7.87 17.57 14.45
C GLN A 66 9.26 17.34 15.02
N SER A 67 9.93 16.25 14.65
CA SER A 67 11.30 15.97 15.06
C SER A 67 12.27 17.02 14.53
N TRP A 68 12.17 17.38 13.25
CA TRP A 68 13.02 18.43 12.67
C TRP A 68 12.87 19.78 13.39
N LYS A 69 11.64 20.12 13.80
CA LYS A 69 11.34 21.34 14.57
C LYS A 69 11.89 21.31 16.00
N HIS A 70 12.07 20.13 16.58
CA HIS A 70 12.54 19.96 17.96
C HIS A 70 14.07 19.86 18.03
N ASP A 71 14.72 19.38 16.98
CA ASP A 71 16.18 19.23 16.89
C ASP A 71 16.92 20.52 16.45
N PHE A 72 16.21 21.65 16.39
CA PHE A 72 16.70 23.00 16.06
C PHE A 72 16.23 24.02 17.11
#